data_AF-G5Q555-F1
#
_entry.id   AF-G5Q555-F1
#
_cell.length_a   1.000
_cell.length_b   1.000
_cell.length_c   1.000
_cell.angle_alpha   90.00
_cell.angle_beta   90.00
_cell.angle_gamma   90.00
#
_symmetry.space_group_name_H-M   'P 1'
#
loop_
_entity.id
_entity.type
_entity.pdbx_description
1 polymer ?
#
loop_
_entity_poly.entity_id
_entity_poly.type
_entity_poly.pdbx_seq_one_letter_code
_entity_poly.pdbx_strand_id
1 'polypeptide(L)' 'MNTEKPSVAHNVDHNEIAKFEAVASRWWDLEGEFKPLHRINPLRLGYITERSI' A
#
# COMPACT_ATOMS: atom_id res chain seq x y z
N MET A 1 1.95 1.51 41.77
CA MET A 1 2.56 1.60 40.43
C MET A 1 1.51 1.19 39.43
N ASN A 2 0.81 2.17 38.83
CA ASN A 2 -0.25 1.89 37.87
C ASN A 2 0.40 1.82 36.49
N THR A 3 0.52 0.61 35.96
CA THR A 3 0.98 0.36 34.59
C THR A 3 -0.20 0.55 33.65
N GLU A 4 -0.44 1.78 33.23
CA GLU A 4 -1.34 2.05 32.11
C GLU A 4 -0.74 1.42 30.84
N LYS A 5 -1.35 0.32 30.39
CA LYS A 5 -1.06 -0.29 29.10
C LYS A 5 -1.49 0.71 28.02
N PRO A 6 -0.61 1.13 27.09
CA PRO A 6 -1.05 1.99 26.00
C PRO A 6 -2.16 1.26 25.25
N SER A 7 -3.30 1.93 25.10
CA SER A 7 -4.35 1.46 24.19
C SER A 7 -3.71 1.31 22.82
N VAL A 8 -3.90 0.16 22.19
CA VAL A 8 -3.40 -0.09 20.83
C VAL A 8 -4.18 0.85 19.92
N ALA A 9 -3.63 2.03 19.67
CA ALA A 9 -4.15 2.89 18.62
C ALA A 9 -4.13 2.06 17.33
N HIS A 10 -5.29 1.93 16.69
CA HIS A 10 -5.36 1.30 15.37
C HIS A 10 -4.43 2.10 14.44
N ASN A 11 -3.37 1.45 13.93
CA ASN A 11 -2.35 2.07 13.08
C ASN A 11 -2.89 2.28 11.66
N VAL A 12 -3.94 3.10 11.56
CA VAL A 12 -4.71 3.34 10.34
C VAL A 12 -5.06 4.82 10.25
N ASP A 13 -4.68 5.45 9.14
CA ASP A 13 -5.14 6.79 8.77
C ASP A 13 -6.30 6.69 7.77
N HIS A 14 -7.50 7.09 8.21
CA HIS A 14 -8.71 7.03 7.40
C HIS A 14 -8.69 8.03 6.23
N ASN A 15 -7.93 9.12 6.34
CA ASN A 15 -7.82 10.08 5.25
C ASN A 15 -7.00 9.51 4.08
N GLU A 16 -5.97 8.71 4.37
CA GLU A 16 -5.21 8.00 3.33
C GLU A 16 -6.09 6.95 2.64
N ILE A 17 -6.88 6.19 3.39
CA ILE A 17 -7.84 5.23 2.82
C ILE A 17 -8.80 5.95 1.86
N ALA A 18 -9.42 7.04 2.30
CA ALA A 18 -10.37 7.80 1.49
C ALA A 18 -9.76 8.30 0.17
N LYS A 19 -8.48 8.72 0.18
CA LYS A 19 -7.77 9.13 -1.05
C LYS A 19 -7.65 7.97 -2.04
N PHE A 20 -7.27 6.78 -1.58
CA PHE A 20 -7.15 5.60 -2.46
C PHE A 20 -8.51 5.06 -2.92
N GLU A 21 -9.54 5.09 -2.05
CA GLU A 21 -10.91 4.70 -2.42
C GLU A 21 -11.46 5.56 -3.56
N ALA A 22 -11.20 6.87 -3.52
CA ALA A 22 -11.66 7.81 -4.56
C ALA A 22 -11.12 7.50 -5.97
N VAL A 23 -9.99 6.80 -6.08
CA VAL A 23 -9.32 6.47 -7.35
C VAL A 23 -9.31 4.96 -7.66
N ALA A 24 -9.93 4.13 -6.81
CA ALA A 24 -9.87 2.68 -6.90
C ALA A 24 -10.43 2.10 -8.22
N SER A 25 -11.44 2.74 -8.82
CA SER A 25 -12.00 2.31 -10.11
C SER A 25 -10.99 2.35 -11.26
N ARG A 26 -9.94 3.18 -11.14
CA ARG A 26 -8.87 3.34 -12.14
C ARG A 26 -7.60 2.54 -11.80
N TRP A 27 -7.66 1.68 -10.79
CA TRP A 27 -6.49 0.94 -10.30
C TRP A 27 -5.80 0.11 -11.40
N TRP A 28 -6.59 -0.48 -12.30
CA TRP A 28 -6.11 -1.37 -13.37
C TRP A 28 -5.90 -0.67 -14.73
N ASP A 29 -6.06 0.64 -14.79
CA ASP A 29 -5.74 1.41 -15.99
C ASP A 29 -4.21 1.47 -16.18
N LEU A 30 -3.72 0.82 -17.24
CA LEU A 30 -2.28 0.76 -17.55
C LEU A 30 -1.70 2.13 -17.90
N GLU A 31 -2.53 3.08 -18.32
CA GLU A 31 -2.13 4.44 -18.67
C GLU A 31 -2.61 5.49 -17.64
N GLY A 32 -3.24 5.06 -16.55
CA GLY A 32 -3.80 5.90 -15.50
C GLY A 32 -2.81 6.28 -14.38
N GLU A 33 -3.36 6.72 -13.24
CA GLU A 33 -2.58 7.23 -12.09
C GLU A 33 -1.63 6.19 -11.49
N PHE A 34 -1.95 4.91 -11.66
CA PHE A 34 -1.14 3.77 -11.18
C PHE A 34 -0.19 3.20 -12.24
N LYS A 35 -0.07 3.82 -13.42
CA LYS A 35 0.90 3.43 -14.47
C LYS A 35 2.31 3.16 -13.93
N PRO A 36 2.89 3.98 -13.03
CA PRO A 36 4.20 3.68 -12.46
C PRO A 36 4.25 2.35 -11.69
N LEU A 37 3.19 2.00 -10.95
CA LEU A 37 3.12 0.72 -10.21
C LEU A 37 3.00 -0.48 -11.15
N HIS A 38 2.27 -0.35 -12.26
CA HIS A 38 2.20 -1.40 -13.27
C HIS A 38 3.56 -1.63 -13.93
N ARG A 39 4.24 -0.55 -14.31
CA ARG A 39 5.58 -0.61 -14.94
C ARG A 39 6.67 -1.15 -14.02
N ILE A 40 6.62 -0.84 -12.73
CA ILE A 40 7.62 -1.35 -11.76
C ILE A 40 7.35 -2.80 -11.34
N ASN A 41 6.14 -3.34 -11.58
CA ASN A 41 5.76 -4.65 -11.08
C ASN A 41 6.69 -5.80 -11.53
N PRO A 42 7.11 -5.91 -12.82
CA PRO A 42 8.04 -6.95 -13.24
C PRO A 42 9.41 -6.85 -12.55
N LEU A 43 9.92 -5.63 -12.36
CA LEU A 43 11.22 -5.40 -11.70
C LEU A 43 11.17 -5.79 -10.23
N ARG A 44 10.16 -5.31 -9.48
CA ARG A 44 10.02 -5.64 -8.05
C ARG A 44 9.76 -7.13 -7.85
N LEU A 45 9.01 -7.76 -8.75
CA LEU A 45 8.77 -9.21 -8.70
C LEU A 45 10.09 -9.97 -8.87
N GLY A 46 10.90 -9.61 -9.87
CA GLY A 46 12.21 -10.19 -10.08
C GLY A 46 13.11 -10.06 -8.84
N TYR A 47 13.19 -8.86 -8.26
CA TYR A 47 13.96 -8.64 -7.03
C TYR A 47 13.47 -9.50 -5.86
N ILE A 48 12.17 -9.58 -5.62
CA ILE A 48 11.60 -10.39 -4.53
C ILE A 48 11.95 -11.87 -4.76
N THR A 49 11.77 -12.37 -5.99
CA THR A 49 12.10 -13.76 -6.33
C THR A 49 13.60 -14.05 -6.12
N GLU A 50 14.49 -13.14 -6.49
CA GLU A 50 15.94 -13.28 -6.29
C GLU A 50 16.34 -13.31 -4.81
N ARG A 51 15.63 -12.58 -3.95
CA ARG A 51 16.02 -12.36 -2.55
C ARG A 51 15.26 -13.21 -1.53
N SER A 52 14.18 -13.87 -1.94
CA SER A 52 13.30 -14.64 -1.05
C SER A 52 13.50 -16.15 -1.16
N ILE A 53 14.42 -16.59 -2.04
CA ILE A 53 14.81 -17.98 -2.25
C ILE A 53 16.25 -18.16 -1.79
#